data_AF-X1P718-F1
#
_entry.id   AF-X1P718-F1
#
_cell.length_a   1.000
_cell.length_b   1.000
_cell.length_c   1.000
_cell.angle_alpha   90.00
_cell.angle_beta   90.00
_cell.angle_gamma   90.00
#
_symmetry.space_group_name_H-M   'P 1'
#
loop_
_entity.id
_entity.type
_entity.pdbx_description
1 polymer ?
#
loop_
_entity_poly.entity_id
_entity_poly.type
_entity_poly.pdbx_seq_one_letter_code
_entity_poly.pdbx_strand_id
1 'polypeptide(L)'
;MKFLELAKRNLKETYRDPLALGFLLGFPLLFMVLMGVAFGGETTPNLPIGVIDNDHTPVSQAFIDETLSEVPALEVSSYDDTATARKDLKFGDLTAYVVIPKGFGE
;
A
#
# COMPACT_ATOMS: atom_id res chain seq x y z
N MET A 1 5.71 17.78 -50.36
CA MET A 1 4.54 16.94 -50.01
C MET A 1 4.80 15.42 -50.06
N LYS A 2 5.90 14.92 -50.63
CA LYS A 2 6.24 13.47 -50.66
C LYS A 2 6.36 12.81 -49.27
N PHE A 3 6.87 13.54 -48.28
CA PHE A 3 7.02 13.04 -46.91
C PHE A 3 5.67 12.63 -46.27
N LEU A 4 4.63 13.45 -46.45
CA LEU A 4 3.29 13.16 -45.91
C LEU A 4 2.65 11.92 -46.56
N GLU A 5 2.89 11.70 -47.85
CA GLU A 5 2.40 10.50 -48.53
C GLU A 5 3.09 9.22 -48.03
N LEU A 6 4.40 9.30 -47.78
CA LEU A 6 5.16 8.20 -47.19
C LEU A 6 4.70 7.91 -45.75
N ALA A 7 4.44 8.95 -44.95
CA ALA A 7 3.91 8.81 -43.60
C ALA A 7 2.51 8.16 -43.61
N LYS A 8 1.61 8.63 -44.49
CA LYS A 8 0.27 8.06 -44.65
C LYS A 8 0.31 6.59 -45.08
N ARG A 9 1.24 6.23 -45.97
CA ARG A 9 1.43 4.84 -46.40
C ARG A 9 1.87 3.95 -45.24
N ASN A 10 2.90 4.38 -44.51
CA ASN A 10 3.40 3.64 -43.34
C ASN A 10 2.32 3.46 -42.28
N LEU A 11 1.58 4.53 -41.95
CA LEU A 11 0.51 4.43 -40.94
C LEU A 11 -0.60 3.47 -41.38
N LYS A 12 -0.95 3.46 -42.67
CA LYS A 12 -1.92 2.52 -43.23
C LYS A 12 -1.39 1.08 -43.23
N GLU A 13 -0.09 0.89 -43.41
CA GLU A 13 0.57 -0.41 -43.35
C GLU A 13 0.56 -0.94 -41.92
N THR A 14 1.00 -0.14 -40.95
CA THR A 14 0.94 -0.48 -39.51
C THR A 14 -0.50 -0.76 -39.08
N TYR A 15 -1.48 0.06 -39.47
CA TYR A 15 -2.88 -0.14 -39.09
C TYR A 15 -3.50 -1.42 -39.67
N ARG A 16 -2.98 -1.92 -40.79
CA ARG A 16 -3.45 -3.17 -41.42
C ARG A 16 -2.73 -4.41 -40.91
N ASP A 17 -1.69 -4.24 -40.10
CA ASP A 17 -0.99 -5.32 -39.41
C ASP A 17 -1.53 -5.43 -37.97
N PRO A 18 -2.46 -6.37 -37.70
CA PRO A 18 -3.07 -6.53 -36.38
C PRO A 18 -2.06 -6.99 -35.32
N LEU A 19 -0.98 -7.69 -35.71
CA LEU A 19 0.06 -8.12 -34.78
C LEU A 19 0.92 -6.93 -34.36
N ALA A 20 1.33 -6.10 -35.31
CA ALA A 20 2.07 -4.87 -35.04
C ALA A 20 1.25 -3.90 -34.18
N LEU A 21 -0.04 -3.69 -34.50
CA LEU A 21 -0.94 -2.89 -33.68
C LEU A 21 -1.12 -3.46 -32.26
N GLY A 22 -1.25 -4.79 -32.15
CA GLY A 22 -1.37 -5.47 -30.87
C GLY A 22 -0.15 -5.25 -29.97
N PHE A 23 1.05 -5.32 -30.52
CA PHE A 23 2.27 -5.00 -29.76
C PHE A 23 2.42 -3.50 -29.49
N LEU A 24 2.10 -2.64 -30.46
CA LEU A 24 2.27 -1.18 -30.33
C LEU A 24 1.33 -0.57 -29.29
N LEU A 25 0.08 -1.03 -29.22
CA LEU A 25 -0.95 -0.48 -28.32
C LEU A 25 -1.36 -1.47 -27.24
N GLY A 26 -1.61 -2.72 -27.61
CA GLY A 26 -2.10 -3.73 -26.68
C GLY A 26 -1.10 -4.05 -25.58
N PHE A 27 0.19 -4.22 -25.88
CA PHE A 27 1.20 -4.51 -24.86
C PHE A 27 1.37 -3.36 -23.85
N PRO A 28 1.52 -2.08 -24.25
CA PRO A 28 1.55 -0.97 -23.30
C PRO A 28 0.27 -0.83 -22.48
N LEU A 29 -0.91 -1.00 -23.08
CA LEU A 29 -2.18 -0.92 -22.35
C LEU A 29 -2.34 -2.07 -21.36
N LEU A 30 -1.96 -3.29 -21.75
CA LEU A 30 -1.93 -4.43 -20.85
C LEU A 30 -0.99 -4.16 -19.68
N PHE A 31 0.22 -3.65 -19.96
CA PHE A 31 1.17 -3.29 -18.92
C PHE A 31 0.63 -2.20 -17.99
N MET A 32 -0.03 -1.17 -18.53
CA MET A 32 -0.68 -0.12 -17.73
C MET A 32 -1.77 -0.69 -16.82
N VAL A 33 -2.60 -1.60 -17.33
CA VAL A 33 -3.64 -2.28 -16.53
C VAL A 33 -3.00 -3.15 -15.46
N LEU A 34 -1.98 -3.94 -15.81
CA LEU A 34 -1.26 -4.78 -14.85
C LEU A 34 -0.62 -3.95 -13.74
N MET A 35 0.01 -2.83 -14.08
CA MET A 35 0.57 -1.90 -13.10
C MET A 35 -0.52 -1.24 -12.25
N GLY A 36 -1.63 -0.83 -12.86
CA GLY A 36 -2.78 -0.28 -12.14
C GLY A 36 -3.43 -1.29 -11.19
N VAL A 37 -3.51 -2.57 -11.55
CA VAL A 37 -4.03 -3.62 -10.66
C VAL A 37 -3.02 -3.97 -9.57
N ALA A 38 -1.73 -4.08 -9.92
CA ALA A 38 -0.68 -4.46 -8.98
C ALA A 38 -0.36 -3.36 -7.96
N PHE A 39 -0.47 -2.09 -8.36
CA PHE A 39 0.01 -0.95 -7.57
C PHE A 39 -1.00 0.20 -7.43
N GLY A 40 -2.18 0.10 -8.03
CA GLY A 40 -3.22 1.15 -7.96
C GLY A 40 -4.19 1.02 -6.80
N GLY A 41 -3.99 0.04 -5.91
CA GLY A 41 -4.62 0.03 -4.58
C GLY A 41 -4.07 1.15 -3.69
N GLU A 42 -4.57 1.28 -2.46
CA GLU A 42 -4.17 2.35 -1.53
C GLU A 42 -2.63 2.44 -1.42
N THR A 43 -2.10 3.62 -1.75
CA THR A 43 -0.68 3.96 -1.62
C THR A 43 -0.26 4.13 -0.16
N THR A 44 -1.22 4.08 0.76
CA THR A 44 -0.96 4.12 2.19
C THR A 44 -0.47 2.73 2.60
N PRO A 45 0.80 2.59 3.00
CA PRO A 45 1.29 1.31 3.48
C PRO A 45 0.45 0.93 4.69
N ASN A 46 -0.19 -0.24 4.66
CA ASN A 46 -0.85 -0.76 5.85
C ASN A 46 0.22 -1.32 6.78
N LEU A 47 0.51 -0.61 7.87
CA LEU A 47 1.53 -0.94 8.84
C LEU A 47 0.87 -1.52 10.10
N PRO A 48 0.82 -2.86 10.24
CA PRO A 48 0.25 -3.47 11.44
C PRO A 48 1.16 -3.18 12.64
N ILE A 49 0.60 -2.50 13.64
CA ILE A 49 1.27 -2.18 14.89
C ILE A 49 0.50 -2.75 16.08
N GLY A 50 1.22 -3.43 16.97
CA GLY A 50 0.67 -3.92 18.24
C GLY A 50 0.77 -2.83 19.32
N VAL A 51 -0.24 -2.66 20.15
CA VAL A 51 -0.19 -1.76 21.32
C VAL A 51 -0.48 -2.54 22.58
N ILE A 52 0.39 -2.38 23.58
CA ILE A 52 0.25 -2.98 24.90
C ILE A 52 0.09 -1.85 25.91
N ASP A 53 -1.13 -1.68 26.40
CA ASP A 53 -1.44 -0.68 27.42
C ASP A 53 -1.27 -1.29 28.82
N ASN A 54 -0.22 -0.90 29.54
CA ASN A 54 -0.08 -1.28 30.95
C ASN A 54 -0.65 -0.22 31.90
N ASP A 55 -0.97 0.97 31.41
CA ASP A 55 -1.40 2.12 32.19
C ASP A 55 -2.90 2.09 32.46
N HIS A 56 -3.70 1.71 31.46
CA HIS A 56 -5.16 1.60 31.54
C HIS A 56 -5.85 2.90 32.00
N THR A 57 -5.26 4.05 31.69
CA THR A 57 -5.81 5.37 32.01
C THR A 57 -6.58 5.97 30.83
N PRO A 58 -7.51 6.91 31.07
CA PRO A 58 -8.16 7.63 29.98
C PRO A 58 -7.17 8.32 29.02
N VAL A 59 -6.02 8.77 29.53
CA VAL A 59 -4.96 9.39 28.73
C VAL A 59 -4.29 8.37 27.80
N SER A 60 -3.97 7.17 28.33
CA SER A 60 -3.41 6.09 27.51
C SER A 60 -4.38 5.65 26.40
N GLN A 61 -5.68 5.55 26.71
CA GLN A 61 -6.70 5.19 25.73
C GLN A 61 -6.88 6.29 24.67
N ALA A 62 -6.93 7.57 25.08
CA ALA A 62 -6.99 8.69 24.15
C ALA A 62 -5.77 8.73 23.21
N PHE A 63 -4.58 8.39 23.70
CA PHE A 63 -3.40 8.26 22.83
C PHE A 63 -3.59 7.16 21.77
N ILE A 64 -4.13 6.00 22.13
CA ILE A 64 -4.38 4.90 21.19
C ILE A 64 -5.44 5.30 20.14
N ASP A 65 -6.56 5.83 20.60
CA ASP A 65 -7.72 6.09 19.76
C ASP A 65 -7.57 7.36 18.92
N GLU A 66 -7.07 8.45 19.52
CA GLU A 66 -7.02 9.78 18.89
C GLU A 66 -5.68 10.07 18.20
N THR A 67 -4.61 9.31 18.49
CA THR A 67 -3.31 9.56 17.83
C THR A 67 -2.80 8.39 17.01
N LEU A 68 -2.85 7.16 17.53
CA LEU A 68 -2.35 6.00 16.77
C LEU A 68 -3.35 5.56 15.71
N SER A 69 -4.64 5.49 16.06
CA SER A 69 -5.69 5.00 15.16
C SER A 69 -6.13 6.03 14.11
N GLU A 70 -5.83 7.31 14.32
CA GLU A 70 -6.08 8.35 13.31
C GLU A 70 -5.04 8.38 12.18
N VAL A 71 -3.89 7.72 12.34
CA VAL A 71 -2.87 7.67 11.29
C VAL A 71 -3.32 6.66 10.22
N PRO A 72 -3.61 7.08 8.98
CA PRO A 72 -4.19 6.18 7.97
C PRO A 72 -3.29 5.01 7.56
N ALA A 73 -1.99 5.10 7.84
CA ALA A 73 -1.01 4.07 7.56
C ALA A 73 -0.88 3.03 8.68
N LEU A 74 -1.44 3.28 9.88
CA LEU A 74 -1.30 2.38 11.02
C LEU A 74 -2.56 1.53 11.17
N GLU A 75 -2.36 0.21 11.22
CA GLU A 75 -3.41 -0.72 11.66
C GLU A 75 -3.10 -1.12 13.10
N VAL A 76 -3.85 -0.53 14.02
CA VAL A 76 -3.62 -0.67 15.47
C VAL A 76 -4.36 -1.90 15.99
N SER A 77 -3.61 -2.82 16.61
CA SER A 77 -4.15 -4.00 17.30
C SER A 77 -3.72 -4.01 18.76
N SER A 78 -4.66 -4.25 19.67
CA SER A 78 -4.36 -4.35 21.11
C SER A 78 -3.79 -5.72 21.48
N TYR A 79 -2.79 -5.73 22.35
CA TYR A 79 -2.13 -6.92 22.86
C TYR A 79 -2.08 -6.90 24.39
N ASP A 80 -2.36 -8.06 25.00
CA ASP A 80 -2.30 -8.20 26.46
C ASP A 80 -0.86 -8.32 26.98
N ASP A 81 0.05 -8.87 26.18
CA ASP A 81 1.40 -9.20 26.62
C ASP A 81 2.48 -8.98 25.56
N THR A 82 3.69 -8.65 26.05
CA THR A 82 4.86 -8.38 25.22
C THR A 82 5.43 -9.64 24.55
N ALA A 83 5.18 -10.84 25.08
CA ALA A 83 5.71 -12.07 24.51
C ALA A 83 4.95 -12.45 23.24
N THR A 84 3.64 -12.28 23.22
CA THR A 84 2.76 -12.49 22.07
C THR A 84 3.04 -11.45 20.98
N ALA A 85 3.09 -10.16 21.33
CA ALA A 85 3.45 -9.12 20.34
C ALA A 85 4.85 -9.35 19.74
N ARG A 86 5.83 -9.76 20.55
CA ARG A 86 7.17 -10.09 20.07
C ARG A 86 7.19 -11.34 19.19
N LYS A 87 6.33 -12.31 19.45
CA LYS A 87 6.18 -13.51 18.62
C LYS A 87 5.65 -13.12 17.24
N ASP A 88 4.58 -12.34 17.18
CA ASP A 88 3.92 -11.92 15.94
C ASP A 88 4.81 -10.99 15.11
N LEU A 89 5.58 -10.12 15.78
CA LEU A 89 6.66 -9.35 15.14
C LEU A 89 7.70 -10.24 14.44
N LYS A 90 8.06 -11.38 15.04
CA LYS A 90 9.03 -12.31 14.43
C LYS A 90 8.44 -13.10 13.27
N PHE A 91 7.15 -13.39 13.30
CA PHE A 91 6.46 -14.08 12.20
C PHE A 91 6.14 -13.14 11.03
N GLY A 92 6.25 -11.82 11.23
CA GLY A 92 5.98 -10.80 10.21
C GLY A 92 4.53 -10.35 10.17
N ASP A 93 3.72 -10.78 11.14
CA ASP A 93 2.32 -10.36 11.30
C ASP A 93 2.22 -8.93 11.83
N LEU A 94 3.24 -8.48 12.58
CA LEU A 94 3.41 -7.09 13.01
C LEU A 94 4.67 -6.49 12.42
N THR A 95 4.65 -5.19 12.16
CA THR A 95 5.87 -4.44 11.81
C THR A 95 6.54 -3.81 13.03
N ALA A 96 5.75 -3.45 14.04
CA ALA A 96 6.25 -2.93 15.31
C ALA A 96 5.24 -3.19 16.44
N TYR A 97 5.67 -3.01 17.69
CA TYR A 97 4.76 -2.89 18.81
C TYR A 97 5.18 -1.75 19.75
N VAL A 98 4.20 -1.11 20.37
CA VAL A 98 4.36 -0.02 21.33
C VAL A 98 3.92 -0.52 22.71
N VAL A 99 4.72 -0.24 23.73
CA VAL A 99 4.38 -0.54 25.12
C VAL A 99 4.14 0.78 25.84
N ILE A 100 2.91 0.99 26.30
CA ILE A 100 2.56 2.11 27.17
C ILE A 100 2.85 1.65 28.61
N PRO A 101 3.85 2.25 29.29
CA PRO A 101 4.20 1.87 30.65
C PRO A 101 3.19 2.42 31.65
N LYS A 102 3.17 1.85 32.86
CA LYS A 102 2.44 2.44 33.99
C LYS A 102 2.96 3.83 34.32
N GLY A 103 2.06 4.75 34.62
CA GLY A 103 2.34 6.16 34.90
C GLY A 103 2.41 7.04 33.64
N PHE A 104 1.86 6.58 32.52
CA PHE A 104 1.83 7.37 31.27
C PHE A 104 0.82 8.52 31.34
N GLY A 105 -0.33 8.28 31.99
CA GLY A 105 -1.39 9.27 32.18
C GLY A 105 -1.34 10.05 33.50
N GLU A 106 -0.28 9.89 34.30
CA GLU A 106 -0.05 10.65 35.55
C GLU A 106 0.66 11.99 35.33
#